data_AF-A0AAP0HIL8-F1
#
_entry.id   AF-A0AAP0HIL8-F1
#
_cell.length_a   1.000
_cell.length_b   1.000
_cell.length_c   1.000
_cell.angle_alpha   90.00
_cell.angle_beta   90.00
_cell.angle_gamma   90.00
#
_symmetry.space_group_name_H-M   'P 1'
#
loop_
_entity.id
_entity.type
_entity.pdbx_description
1 polymer ?
#
loop_
_entity_poly.entity_id
_entity_poly.type
_entity_poly.pdbx_seq_one_letter_code
_entity_poly.pdbx_strand_id
1 'polypeptide(L)'
;MTQKKRPGRVEFFSVTRKRKDGNFINREAQELAGKAISLVEEHAATVENYSAYDIEEVVFASVFKEDKYGRVRGYGLGVTPTQFSGALQPKRRAYQFEVDRLQHQMENMHSLYEAKIESMKEDYERKSTAMKMDYDEKLNSVTKAYEERLNDVTNEHERRLNSVTKDMDEFRTCMELFQKLFSQL
;
A
#
# COMPACT_ATOMS: atom_id res chain seq x y z
N MET A 1 31.01 19.61 38.64
CA MET A 1 31.37 18.18 38.58
C MET A 1 31.32 17.73 37.13
N THR A 2 32.47 17.68 36.45
CA THR A 2 32.57 17.18 35.08
C THR A 2 32.24 15.68 35.09
N GLN A 3 31.20 15.26 34.36
CA GLN A 3 30.92 13.84 34.20
C GLN A 3 32.18 13.16 33.65
N LYS A 4 32.75 12.21 34.40
CA LYS A 4 33.86 11.39 33.91
C LYS A 4 33.30 10.53 32.77
N LYS A 5 33.51 10.97 31.52
CA LYS A 5 33.25 10.16 30.33
C LYS A 5 33.99 8.84 30.51
N ARG A 6 33.29 7.72 30.32
CA ARG A 6 33.95 6.40 30.35
C ARG A 6 34.99 6.38 29.23
N PRO A 7 36.25 6.03 29.52
CA PRO A 7 37.27 5.94 28.50
C PRO A 7 36.84 4.98 27.40
N GLY A 8 37.12 5.37 26.15
CA GLY A 8 36.91 4.53 24.98
C GLY A 8 37.80 3.28 25.01
N ARG A 9 37.58 2.33 24.11
CA ARG A 9 38.29 1.04 24.10
C ARG A 9 39.73 1.20 23.59
N VAL A 10 39.93 2.10 22.62
CA VAL A 10 41.26 2.49 22.12
C VAL A 10 42.00 3.32 23.16
N GLU A 11 41.28 4.20 23.86
CA GLU A 11 41.82 5.01 24.96
C GLU A 11 42.26 4.12 26.13
N PHE A 12 41.42 3.17 26.54
CA PHE A 12 41.73 2.19 27.57
C PHE A 12 42.97 1.37 27.20
N PHE A 13 43.11 0.97 25.94
CA PHE A 13 44.32 0.31 25.46
C PHE A 13 45.56 1.20 25.65
N SER A 14 45.49 2.43 25.19
CA SER A 14 46.59 3.38 25.28
C SER A 14 47.03 3.62 26.73
N VAL A 15 46.09 3.77 27.65
CA VAL A 15 46.37 4.04 29.07
C VAL A 15 47.06 2.86 29.75
N THR A 16 46.56 1.63 29.60
CA THR A 16 47.15 0.50 30.35
C THR A 16 48.47 -0.01 29.77
N ARG A 17 48.89 0.50 28.60
CA ARG A 17 50.17 0.14 27.95
C ARG A 17 51.18 1.30 27.96
N LYS A 18 50.91 2.37 28.71
CA LYS A 18 51.86 3.45 29.01
C LYS A 18 52.45 3.25 30.40
N ARG A 19 53.75 3.55 30.54
CA ARG A 19 54.46 3.64 31.82
C ARG A 19 54.05 4.94 32.52
N LYS A 20 54.45 5.09 33.79
CA LYS A 20 54.25 6.35 34.55
C LYS A 20 54.88 7.55 33.84
N ASP A 21 55.93 7.31 33.07
CA ASP A 21 56.67 8.32 32.30
C ASP A 21 55.97 8.71 30.98
N GLY A 22 54.76 8.19 30.73
CA GLY A 22 53.96 8.49 29.54
C GLY A 22 54.35 7.73 28.27
N ASN A 23 55.53 7.09 28.27
CA ASN A 23 55.99 6.28 27.13
C ASN A 23 55.33 4.90 27.09
N PHE A 24 55.17 4.33 25.90
CA PHE A 24 54.62 2.98 25.73
C PHE A 24 55.57 1.91 26.28
N ILE A 25 55.01 0.81 26.77
CA ILE A 25 55.78 -0.31 27.33
C ILE A 25 56.67 -0.97 26.26
N ASN A 26 56.19 -1.04 25.00
CA ASN A 26 56.91 -1.57 23.85
C ASN A 26 56.53 -0.80 22.55
N ARG A 27 57.34 -0.99 21.50
CA ARG A 27 57.13 -0.37 20.19
C ARG A 27 55.85 -0.85 19.50
N GLU A 28 55.53 -2.14 19.64
CA GLU A 28 54.31 -2.72 19.05
C GLU A 28 53.03 -2.06 19.60
N ALA A 29 52.93 -1.83 20.91
CA ALA A 29 51.77 -1.15 21.47
C ALA A 29 51.66 0.31 21.01
N GLN A 30 52.80 0.98 20.79
CA GLN A 30 52.83 2.32 20.22
C GLN A 30 52.31 2.34 18.79
N GLU A 31 52.74 1.41 17.94
CA GLU A 31 52.30 1.29 16.54
C GLU A 31 50.80 0.94 16.45
N LEU A 32 50.33 -0.01 17.26
CA LEU A 32 48.91 -0.40 17.28
C LEU A 32 48.00 0.72 17.81
N ALA A 33 48.41 1.41 18.89
CA ALA A 33 47.66 2.53 19.42
C ALA A 33 47.60 3.69 18.42
N GLY A 34 48.72 4.01 17.76
CA GLY A 34 48.77 5.04 16.73
C GLY A 34 47.84 4.71 15.55
N LYS A 35 47.91 3.47 15.05
CA LYS A 35 47.03 3.00 13.96
C LYS A 35 45.55 3.09 14.33
N ALA A 36 45.18 2.69 15.55
CA ALA A 36 43.80 2.74 16.01
C ALA A 36 43.29 4.19 16.16
N ILE A 37 44.11 5.11 16.70
CA ILE A 37 43.72 6.52 16.85
C ILE A 37 43.47 7.16 15.49
N SER A 38 44.37 6.97 14.52
CA SER A 38 44.21 7.52 13.17
C SER A 38 42.95 7.00 12.46
N LEU A 39 42.63 5.71 12.61
CA LEU A 39 41.41 5.13 12.03
C LEU A 39 40.13 5.65 12.71
N VAL A 40 40.16 5.92 14.02
CA VAL A 40 39.01 6.54 14.71
C VAL A 40 38.78 7.95 14.19
N GLU A 41 39.83 8.73 13.99
CA GLU A 41 39.75 10.09 13.43
C GLU A 41 39.21 10.09 12.00
N GLU A 42 39.66 9.15 11.16
CA GLU A 42 39.16 8.97 9.78
C GLU A 42 37.67 8.61 9.75
N HIS A 43 37.24 7.64 10.56
CA HIS A 43 35.85 7.23 10.63
C HIS A 43 34.92 8.28 11.27
N ALA A 44 35.42 9.07 12.21
CA ALA A 44 34.68 10.20 12.78
C ALA A 44 34.41 11.31 11.74
N ALA A 45 35.24 11.43 10.72
CA ALA A 45 35.06 12.42 9.65
C ALA A 45 34.10 11.95 8.54
N THR A 46 33.83 10.65 8.41
CA THR A 46 33.11 10.06 7.26
C THR A 46 31.69 9.60 7.56
N VAL A 47 31.29 9.44 8.83
CA VAL A 47 30.03 8.76 9.16
C VAL A 47 29.13 9.58 10.11
N GLU A 48 27.98 10.03 9.62
CA GLU A 48 27.04 10.89 10.37
C GLU A 48 26.13 10.13 11.37
N ASN A 49 26.07 8.79 11.31
CA ASN A 49 25.04 7.98 11.99
C ASN A 49 25.55 7.01 13.08
N TYR A 50 26.84 6.99 13.39
CA TYR A 50 27.40 6.12 14.45
C TYR A 50 27.77 6.93 15.68
N SER A 51 27.54 6.37 16.87
CA SER A 51 28.08 6.94 18.10
C SER A 51 29.62 6.84 18.06
N ALA A 52 30.32 7.80 18.68
CA ALA A 52 31.77 7.72 18.86
C ALA A 52 32.23 6.40 19.51
N TYR A 53 31.35 5.79 20.33
CA TYR A 53 31.58 4.47 20.91
C TYR A 53 31.56 3.33 19.87
N ASP A 54 30.64 3.38 18.91
CA ASP A 54 30.50 2.36 17.87
C ASP A 54 31.68 2.40 16.89
N ILE A 55 32.16 3.61 16.58
CA ILE A 55 33.34 3.83 15.74
C ILE A 55 34.58 3.21 16.40
N GLU A 56 34.80 3.49 17.68
CA GLU A 56 35.93 2.91 18.41
C GLU A 56 35.86 1.37 18.47
N GLU A 57 34.68 0.79 18.61
CA GLU A 57 34.52 -0.67 18.69
C GLU A 57 34.88 -1.34 17.35
N VAL A 58 34.43 -0.77 16.23
CA VAL A 58 34.75 -1.24 14.88
C VAL A 58 36.25 -1.14 14.61
N VAL A 59 36.86 0.02 14.93
CA VAL A 59 38.30 0.23 14.75
C VAL A 59 39.12 -0.69 15.66
N PHE A 60 38.67 -0.90 16.91
CA PHE A 60 39.35 -1.80 17.82
C PHE A 60 39.32 -3.24 17.30
N ALA A 61 38.19 -3.70 16.75
CA ALA A 61 38.08 -5.02 16.15
C ALA A 61 38.96 -5.17 14.90
N SER A 62 39.11 -4.13 14.08
CA SER A 62 39.95 -4.18 12.88
C SER A 62 41.45 -4.22 13.20
N VAL A 63 41.91 -3.45 14.21
CA VAL A 63 43.32 -3.39 14.61
C VAL A 63 43.72 -4.58 15.49
N PHE A 64 42.86 -5.00 16.43
CA PHE A 64 43.17 -6.01 17.45
C PHE A 64 42.45 -7.36 17.25
N LYS A 65 41.73 -7.53 16.14
CA LYS A 65 40.85 -8.67 15.78
C LYS A 65 39.59 -8.74 16.65
N GLU A 66 38.49 -9.23 16.07
CA GLU A 66 37.18 -9.41 16.74
C GLU A 66 37.23 -10.24 18.04
N ASP A 67 36.52 -9.80 19.09
CA ASP A 67 36.43 -10.54 20.35
C ASP A 67 35.98 -11.99 20.17
N LYS A 68 36.55 -12.88 20.99
CA LYS A 68 36.14 -14.30 21.01
C LYS A 68 34.97 -14.48 21.96
N TYR A 69 34.15 -15.49 21.68
CA TYR A 69 33.06 -15.88 22.56
C TYR A 69 33.56 -16.09 24.01
N GLY A 70 32.85 -15.50 24.97
CA GLY A 70 33.17 -15.60 26.39
C GLY A 70 34.32 -14.71 26.88
N ARG A 71 34.96 -13.89 26.03
CA ARG A 71 36.03 -12.98 26.48
C ARG A 71 36.15 -11.69 25.68
N VAL A 72 36.10 -10.56 26.38
CA VAL A 72 36.38 -9.23 25.85
C VAL A 72 37.88 -8.94 25.93
N ARG A 73 38.52 -8.66 24.79
CA ARG A 73 39.94 -8.25 24.78
C ARG A 73 40.11 -6.87 25.41
N GLY A 74 41.21 -6.71 26.14
CA GLY A 74 41.57 -5.45 26.80
C GLY A 74 41.14 -5.36 28.26
N TYR A 75 40.14 -6.13 28.70
CA TYR A 75 39.52 -6.01 30.02
C TYR A 75 39.96 -7.08 31.05
N GLY A 76 41.06 -7.79 30.79
CA GLY A 76 41.60 -8.81 31.71
C GLY A 76 40.96 -10.20 31.55
N LEU A 77 41.02 -11.00 32.63
CA LEU A 77 40.39 -12.33 32.70
C LEU A 77 38.94 -12.19 33.21
N GLY A 78 38.00 -12.90 32.60
CA GLY A 78 36.65 -13.09 33.14
C GLY A 78 35.55 -12.15 32.62
N VAL A 79 35.87 -11.05 31.94
CA VAL A 79 34.84 -10.17 31.35
C VAL A 79 34.33 -10.79 30.04
N THR A 80 33.06 -11.18 30.01
CA THR A 80 32.38 -11.68 28.80
C THR A 80 31.77 -10.53 28.00
N PRO A 81 31.66 -10.63 26.65
CA PRO A 81 31.03 -9.60 25.84
C PRO A 81 29.64 -9.19 26.35
N THR A 82 28.83 -10.18 26.76
CA THR A 82 27.49 -9.97 27.32
C THR A 82 27.47 -9.11 28.59
N GLN A 83 28.50 -9.21 29.45
CA GLN A 83 28.64 -8.39 30.66
C GLN A 83 29.14 -6.97 30.33
N PHE A 84 29.93 -6.82 29.27
CA PHE A 84 30.57 -5.56 28.90
C PHE A 84 29.65 -4.64 28.09
N SER A 85 29.05 -5.16 27.01
CA SER A 85 28.18 -4.37 26.12
C SER A 85 26.75 -4.20 26.68
N GLY A 86 26.45 -4.80 27.82
CA GLY A 86 25.07 -5.09 28.21
C GLY A 86 24.41 -6.06 27.23
N ALA A 87 23.20 -6.51 27.55
CA ALA A 87 22.41 -7.38 26.69
C ALA A 87 21.90 -6.62 25.46
N LEU A 88 22.77 -6.18 24.55
CA LEU A 88 22.39 -5.50 23.33
C LEU A 88 23.30 -5.94 22.19
N GLN A 89 22.75 -6.80 21.32
CA GLN A 89 23.34 -7.13 20.03
C GLN A 89 23.04 -6.00 19.04
N PRO A 90 24.04 -5.27 18.52
CA PRO A 90 23.84 -4.28 17.44
C PRO A 90 23.13 -4.90 16.24
N LYS A 91 23.40 -6.20 15.99
CA LYS A 91 22.74 -7.00 14.95
C LYS A 91 21.21 -7.04 15.09
N ARG A 92 20.66 -7.10 16.31
CA ARG A 92 19.18 -7.12 16.51
C ARG A 92 18.51 -5.84 16.03
N ARG A 93 19.13 -4.66 16.24
CA ARG A 93 18.55 -3.39 15.76
C ARG A 93 18.60 -3.27 14.24
N ALA A 94 19.69 -3.71 13.61
CA ALA A 94 19.80 -3.72 12.15
C ALA A 94 18.77 -4.67 11.51
N TYR A 95 18.57 -5.86 12.09
CA TYR A 95 17.52 -6.77 11.63
C TYR A 95 16.11 -6.19 11.84
N GLN A 96 15.86 -5.52 12.95
CA GLN A 96 14.56 -4.91 13.21
C GLN A 96 14.22 -3.84 12.17
N PHE A 97 15.17 -2.96 11.84
CA PHE A 97 14.96 -1.92 10.82
C PHE A 97 14.65 -2.51 9.44
N GLU A 98 15.36 -3.57 9.05
CA GLU A 98 15.11 -4.24 7.76
C GLU A 98 13.74 -4.92 7.74
N VAL A 99 13.33 -5.55 8.85
CA VAL A 99 11.99 -6.13 9.00
C VAL A 99 10.92 -5.06 8.87
N ASP A 100 11.08 -3.93 9.56
CA ASP A 100 10.13 -2.82 9.50
C ASP A 100 10.04 -2.25 8.08
N ARG A 101 11.18 -2.12 7.36
CA ARG A 101 11.21 -1.67 5.96
C ARG A 101 10.47 -2.62 5.04
N LEU A 102 10.76 -3.92 5.14
CA LEU A 102 10.11 -4.94 4.31
C LEU A 102 8.62 -5.01 4.61
N GLN A 103 8.22 -4.86 5.87
CA GLN A 103 6.81 -4.82 6.27
C GLN A 103 6.07 -3.63 5.63
N HIS A 104 6.65 -2.43 5.67
CA HIS A 104 6.08 -1.27 4.98
C HIS A 104 6.00 -1.48 3.46
N GLN A 105 7.01 -2.11 2.85
CA GLN A 105 6.96 -2.44 1.42
C GLN A 105 5.82 -3.42 1.09
N MET A 106 5.61 -4.44 1.93
CA MET A 106 4.50 -5.37 1.75
C MET A 106 3.14 -4.68 1.91
N GLU A 107 2.98 -3.83 2.93
CA GLU A 107 1.73 -3.09 3.16
C GLU A 107 1.40 -2.13 2.01
N ASN A 108 2.41 -1.44 1.48
CA ASN A 108 2.25 -0.59 0.29
C ASN A 108 1.84 -1.40 -0.94
N MET A 109 2.49 -2.54 -1.19
CA MET A 109 2.16 -3.41 -2.31
C MET A 109 0.75 -4.02 -2.16
N HIS A 110 0.37 -4.43 -0.95
CA HIS A 110 -0.96 -4.94 -0.65
C HIS A 110 -2.03 -3.90 -0.95
N SER A 111 -1.86 -2.69 -0.43
CA SER A 111 -2.79 -1.57 -0.64
C SER A 111 -2.94 -1.23 -2.13
N LEU A 112 -1.84 -1.25 -2.88
CA LEU A 112 -1.85 -0.98 -4.33
C LEU A 112 -2.61 -2.06 -5.11
N TYR A 113 -2.43 -3.34 -4.76
CA TYR A 113 -3.17 -4.42 -5.40
C TYR A 113 -4.64 -4.43 -5.02
N GLU A 114 -4.99 -4.14 -3.76
CA GLU A 114 -6.39 -4.01 -3.34
C GLU A 114 -7.10 -2.88 -4.10
N ALA A 115 -6.48 -1.70 -4.19
CA ALA A 115 -7.03 -0.59 -4.96
C ALA A 115 -7.22 -0.94 -6.45
N LYS A 116 -6.28 -1.69 -7.03
CA LYS A 116 -6.39 -2.15 -8.42
C LYS A 116 -7.52 -3.15 -8.63
N ILE A 117 -7.71 -4.08 -7.69
CA ILE A 117 -8.81 -5.06 -7.73
C ILE A 117 -10.14 -4.34 -7.63
N GLU A 118 -10.28 -3.39 -6.71
CA GLU A 118 -11.54 -2.66 -6.53
C GLU A 118 -11.85 -1.79 -7.76
N SER A 119 -10.85 -1.09 -8.32
CA SER A 119 -11.02 -0.32 -9.56
C SER A 119 -11.48 -1.18 -10.73
N MET A 120 -10.90 -2.37 -10.91
CA MET A 120 -11.35 -3.30 -11.96
C MET A 120 -12.78 -3.76 -11.71
N LYS A 121 -13.12 -4.09 -10.45
CA LYS A 121 -14.47 -4.52 -10.07
C LYS A 121 -15.51 -3.42 -10.36
N GLU A 122 -15.24 -2.18 -9.99
CA GLU A 122 -16.10 -1.04 -10.33
C GLU A 122 -16.27 -0.86 -11.84
N ASP A 123 -15.20 -1.03 -12.62
CA ASP A 123 -15.28 -0.94 -14.09
C ASP A 123 -16.15 -2.04 -14.69
N TYR A 124 -16.04 -3.27 -14.18
CA TYR A 124 -16.89 -4.38 -14.61
C TYR A 124 -18.35 -4.15 -14.25
N GLU A 125 -18.64 -3.68 -13.03
CA GLU A 125 -20.00 -3.35 -12.60
C GLU A 125 -20.59 -2.21 -13.43
N ARG A 126 -19.81 -1.15 -13.71
CA ARG A 126 -20.23 -0.05 -14.59
C ARG A 126 -20.57 -0.53 -16.00
N LYS A 127 -19.76 -1.41 -16.58
CA LYS A 127 -20.04 -1.98 -17.91
C LYS A 127 -21.28 -2.86 -17.91
N SER A 128 -21.43 -3.71 -16.90
CA SER A 128 -22.60 -4.58 -16.72
C SER A 128 -23.89 -3.79 -16.59
N THR A 129 -23.89 -2.75 -15.75
CA THR A 129 -25.05 -1.87 -15.54
C THR A 129 -25.40 -1.07 -16.79
N ALA A 130 -24.41 -0.50 -17.48
CA ALA A 130 -24.63 0.22 -18.74
C ALA A 130 -25.25 -0.68 -19.82
N MET A 131 -24.73 -1.91 -19.97
CA MET A 131 -25.28 -2.89 -20.91
C MET A 131 -26.73 -3.24 -20.56
N LYS A 132 -27.03 -3.46 -19.28
CA LYS A 132 -28.42 -3.71 -18.83
C LYS A 132 -29.35 -2.55 -19.16
N MET A 133 -28.92 -1.30 -18.91
CA MET A 133 -29.72 -0.12 -19.22
C MET A 133 -30.00 0.02 -20.73
N ASP A 134 -29.02 -0.24 -21.60
CA ASP A 134 -29.20 -0.23 -23.05
C ASP A 134 -30.21 -1.29 -23.52
N TYR A 135 -30.18 -2.49 -22.92
CA TYR A 135 -31.19 -3.52 -23.18
C TYR A 135 -32.58 -3.11 -22.71
N ASP A 136 -32.70 -2.58 -21.50
CA ASP A 136 -33.97 -2.12 -20.94
C ASP A 136 -34.56 -0.97 -21.77
N GLU A 137 -33.73 -0.03 -22.23
CA GLU A 137 -34.13 1.07 -23.12
C GLU A 137 -34.68 0.56 -24.45
N LYS A 138 -33.95 -0.37 -25.11
CA LYS A 138 -34.41 -0.99 -26.36
C LYS A 138 -35.71 -1.76 -26.17
N LEU A 139 -35.83 -2.51 -25.08
CA LEU A 139 -37.04 -3.26 -24.75
C LEU A 139 -38.24 -2.33 -24.56
N ASN A 140 -38.05 -1.24 -23.82
CA ASN A 140 -39.08 -0.22 -23.61
C ASN A 140 -39.48 0.47 -24.91
N SER A 141 -38.50 0.82 -25.77
CA SER A 141 -38.77 1.41 -27.08
C SER A 141 -39.61 0.49 -27.96
N VAL A 142 -39.26 -0.80 -28.02
CA VAL A 142 -40.01 -1.79 -28.80
C VAL A 142 -41.42 -1.95 -28.24
N THR A 143 -41.56 -2.09 -26.92
CA THR A 143 -42.86 -2.22 -26.26
C THR A 143 -43.76 -1.03 -26.57
N LYS A 144 -43.24 0.20 -26.46
CA LYS A 144 -43.96 1.43 -26.79
C LYS A 144 -44.41 1.47 -28.26
N ALA A 145 -43.54 1.08 -29.18
CA ALA A 145 -43.88 1.03 -30.60
C ALA A 145 -45.00 0.01 -30.91
N TYR A 146 -44.99 -1.13 -30.20
CA TYR A 146 -46.08 -2.12 -30.31
C TYR A 146 -47.40 -1.61 -29.75
N GLU A 147 -47.38 -0.95 -28.59
CA GLU A 147 -48.57 -0.36 -27.96
C GLU A 147 -49.19 0.74 -28.82
N GLU A 148 -48.37 1.63 -29.38
CA GLU A 148 -48.80 2.68 -30.31
C GLU A 148 -49.48 2.07 -31.53
N ARG A 149 -48.86 1.04 -32.14
CA ARG A 149 -49.44 0.36 -33.30
C ARG A 149 -50.74 -0.37 -32.98
N LEU A 150 -50.84 -0.96 -31.79
CA LEU A 150 -52.06 -1.61 -31.33
C LEU A 150 -53.20 -0.59 -31.14
N ASN A 151 -52.89 0.57 -30.55
CA ASN A 151 -53.84 1.66 -30.38
C ASN A 151 -54.30 2.22 -31.73
N ASP A 152 -53.38 2.44 -32.68
CA ASP A 152 -53.73 2.93 -34.02
C ASP A 152 -54.69 1.98 -34.76
N VAL A 153 -54.39 0.68 -34.73
CA VAL A 153 -55.25 -0.35 -35.34
C VAL A 153 -56.61 -0.39 -34.66
N THR A 154 -56.65 -0.32 -33.33
CA THR A 154 -57.90 -0.30 -32.55
C THR A 154 -58.75 0.91 -32.90
N ASN A 155 -58.15 2.10 -32.94
CA ASN A 155 -58.81 3.36 -33.28
C ASN A 155 -59.33 3.34 -34.73
N GLU A 156 -58.58 2.76 -35.67
CA GLU A 156 -59.04 2.61 -37.05
C GLU A 156 -60.26 1.69 -37.15
N HIS A 157 -60.23 0.55 -36.46
CA HIS A 157 -61.37 -0.36 -36.42
C HIS A 157 -62.60 0.29 -35.78
N GLU A 158 -62.44 1.06 -34.70
CA GLU A 158 -63.54 1.79 -34.07
C GLU A 158 -64.16 2.83 -35.02
N ARG A 159 -63.33 3.59 -35.74
CA ARG A 159 -63.82 4.55 -36.77
C ARG A 159 -64.61 3.84 -37.86
N ARG A 160 -64.12 2.69 -38.35
CA ARG A 160 -64.80 1.91 -39.39
C ARG A 160 -66.13 1.36 -38.88
N LEU A 161 -66.15 0.85 -37.65
CA LEU A 161 -67.38 0.35 -37.02
C LEU A 161 -68.41 1.47 -36.88
N ASN A 162 -68.02 2.63 -36.36
CA ASN A 162 -68.89 3.80 -36.24
C ASN A 162 -69.43 4.27 -37.60
N SER A 163 -68.60 4.26 -38.65
CA SER A 163 -69.05 4.59 -40.01
C SER A 163 -70.10 3.61 -40.52
N VAL A 164 -69.86 2.30 -40.38
CA VAL A 164 -70.81 1.27 -40.82
C VAL A 164 -72.12 1.35 -40.02
N THR A 165 -72.05 1.57 -38.71
CA THR A 165 -73.24 1.77 -37.88
C THR A 165 -74.07 2.95 -38.37
N LYS A 166 -73.43 4.08 -38.69
CA LYS A 166 -74.11 5.26 -39.25
C LYS A 166 -74.79 4.96 -40.59
N ASP A 167 -74.09 4.29 -41.51
CA ASP A 167 -74.65 3.91 -42.81
C ASP A 167 -75.86 2.96 -42.66
N MET A 168 -75.79 2.03 -41.69
CA MET A 168 -76.88 1.11 -41.37
C MET A 168 -78.11 1.83 -40.78
N ASP A 169 -77.90 2.83 -39.91
CA ASP A 169 -78.98 3.64 -39.34
C ASP A 169 -79.67 4.51 -40.42
N GLU A 170 -78.89 5.07 -41.35
CA GLU A 170 -79.41 5.82 -42.50
C GLU A 170 -80.28 4.92 -43.41
N PHE A 171 -79.79 3.72 -43.72
CA PHE A 171 -80.56 2.74 -44.50
C PHE A 171 -81.84 2.32 -43.79
N ARG A 172 -81.77 2.03 -42.48
CA ARG A 172 -82.93 1.69 -41.66
C ARG A 172 -83.99 2.80 -41.70
N THR A 173 -83.56 4.06 -41.53
CA THR A 173 -84.44 5.22 -41.59
C THR A 173 -85.15 5.32 -42.94
N CYS A 174 -84.42 5.10 -44.05
CA CYS A 174 -85.02 5.08 -45.40
C CYS A 174 -86.07 3.98 -45.56
N MET A 175 -85.79 2.77 -45.05
CA MET A 175 -86.73 1.65 -45.09
C MET A 175 -88.01 1.93 -44.29
N GLU A 176 -87.90 2.55 -43.12
CA GLU A 176 -89.05 2.95 -42.31
C GLU A 176 -89.92 4.01 -43.02
N LEU A 177 -89.30 4.97 -43.73
CA LEU A 177 -90.03 5.95 -44.54
C LEU A 177 -90.75 5.30 -45.74
N PHE A 178 -90.08 4.39 -46.43
CA PHE A 178 -90.66 3.64 -47.55
C PHE A 178 -91.89 2.83 -47.10
N GLN A 179 -91.80 2.12 -45.97
CA GLN A 179 -92.94 1.38 -45.40
C GLN A 179 -94.12 2.29 -45.05
N LYS A 180 -93.87 3.48 -44.49
CA LYS A 180 -94.92 4.46 -44.18
C LYS A 180 -95.63 4.97 -45.42
N LEU A 181 -94.89 5.29 -46.49
CA LEU A 181 -95.47 5.75 -47.76
C LEU A 181 -96.38 4.70 -48.39
N PHE A 182 -95.96 3.43 -48.41
CA PHE A 182 -96.78 2.34 -48.95
C PHE A 182 -98.02 2.03 -48.10
N SER A 183 -97.99 2.32 -46.79
CA SER A 183 -99.15 2.11 -45.91
C SER A 183 -100.24 3.19 -46.06
N GLN A 184 -99.99 4.26 -46.83
CA GLN A 184 -100.92 5.37 -47.06
C GLN A 184 -101.60 5.34 -48.45
N LEU A 185 -101.20 4.41 -49.33
CA LEU A 185 -101.79 4.13 -50.64
C LEU A 185 -102.78 2.96 -50.54
#